data_AF-A0A403F763-F1
#
_entry.id   AF-A0A403F763-F1
#
_cell.length_a   1.000
_cell.length_b   1.000
_cell.length_c   1.000
_cell.angle_alpha   90.00
_cell.angle_beta   90.00
_cell.angle_gamma   90.00
#
_symmetry.space_group_name_H-M   'P 1'
#
loop_
_entity.id
_entity.type
_entity.pdbx_description
1 polymer ?
#
loop_
_entity_poly.entity_id
_entity_poly.type
_entity_poly.pdbx_seq_one_letter_code
_entity_poly.pdbx_strand_id
1 'polypeptide(L)' 'MQHISEDTIQHDEKKSPTDEKPKIPEELVFTAQQKITLSCGKSRITLYPNGKVVIKGEYILSDAEGVNRLSGGRIEVN' A
#
# COMPACT_ATOMS: atom_id res chain seq x y z
N MET A 1 -10.84 -51.33 26.90
CA MET A 1 -9.74 -50.92 27.80
C MET A 1 -8.52 -50.70 26.93
N GLN A 2 -8.23 -49.45 26.56
CA GLN A 2 -7.01 -49.12 25.82
C GLN A 2 -6.03 -48.46 26.79
N HIS A 3 -4.79 -48.95 26.72
CA HIS A 3 -3.66 -48.58 27.55
C HIS A 3 -3.23 -47.12 27.34
N ILE A 4 -2.79 -46.50 28.44
CA ILE A 4 -2.16 -45.19 28.55
C ILE A 4 -0.63 -45.39 28.65
N SER A 5 0.13 -44.31 28.38
CA SER A 5 1.56 -44.03 28.62
C SER A 5 2.54 -44.60 27.59
N GLU A 6 3.55 -43.89 27.11
CA GLU A 6 4.13 -42.56 27.38
C GLU A 6 5.02 -42.26 26.15
N ASP A 7 5.22 -40.99 25.78
CA ASP A 7 6.58 -40.48 25.59
C ASP A 7 6.63 -39.06 25.00
N THR A 8 7.33 -38.23 25.78
CA THR A 8 8.21 -37.15 25.33
C THR A 8 7.55 -35.86 24.84
N ILE A 9 7.23 -35.06 25.86
CA ILE A 9 7.53 -33.63 25.97
C ILE A 9 8.67 -33.22 25.00
N GLN A 10 8.32 -32.53 23.91
CA GLN A 10 9.31 -31.78 23.13
C GLN A 10 9.11 -30.29 23.40
N HIS A 11 9.93 -29.84 24.35
CA HIS A 11 10.62 -28.56 24.42
C HIS A 11 10.03 -27.36 23.65
N ASP A 12 9.49 -26.46 24.47
CA ASP A 12 9.37 -25.02 24.24
C ASP A 12 10.75 -24.43 23.92
N GLU A 13 11.19 -24.55 22.66
CA GLU A 13 12.29 -23.76 22.14
C GLU A 13 11.77 -22.36 21.82
N LYS A 14 11.91 -21.47 22.81
CA LYS A 14 12.17 -20.03 22.65
C LYS A 14 12.63 -19.68 21.23
N LYS A 15 11.69 -19.25 20.37
CA LYS A 15 12.07 -18.46 19.21
C LYS A 15 12.30 -17.04 19.72
N SER A 16 13.56 -16.72 19.95
CA SER A 16 14.04 -15.35 20.11
C SER A 16 13.39 -14.44 19.05
N PRO A 17 13.10 -13.16 19.34
CA PRO A 17 12.63 -12.21 18.34
C PRO A 17 13.81 -11.87 17.42
N THR A 18 14.18 -12.81 16.55
CA THR A 18 15.21 -12.67 15.56
C THR A 18 14.65 -11.80 14.45
N ASP A 19 14.91 -10.50 14.54
CA ASP A 19 15.34 -9.60 13.45
C ASP A 19 14.83 -9.91 12.02
N GLU A 20 13.57 -10.34 11.87
CA GLU A 20 12.95 -10.57 10.57
C GLU A 20 12.62 -9.18 10.02
N LYS A 21 13.58 -8.63 9.27
CA LYS A 21 13.38 -7.39 8.49
C LYS A 21 11.98 -7.43 7.87
N PRO A 22 11.18 -6.37 8.02
CA PRO A 22 9.82 -6.37 7.50
C PRO A 22 9.88 -6.71 6.01
N LYS A 23 9.19 -7.79 5.62
CA LYS A 23 9.01 -8.14 4.21
C LYS A 23 8.15 -7.05 3.58
N ILE A 24 8.82 -6.13 2.88
CA ILE A 24 8.16 -5.11 2.07
C ILE A 24 7.60 -5.84 0.85
N PRO A 25 6.29 -5.70 0.56
CA PRO A 25 5.71 -6.32 -0.62
C PRO A 25 6.32 -5.73 -1.90
N GLU A 26 6.50 -6.55 -2.92
CA GLU A 26 6.97 -6.11 -4.24
C GLU A 26 5.94 -5.19 -4.93
N GLU A 27 4.65 -5.40 -4.67
CA GLU A 27 3.56 -4.62 -5.26
C GLU A 27 2.38 -4.45 -4.28
N LEU A 28 1.72 -3.29 -4.36
CA LEU A 28 0.47 -3.02 -3.64
C LEU A 28 -0.63 -2.60 -4.64
N VAL A 29 -1.68 -3.41 -4.76
CA VAL A 29 -2.81 -3.18 -5.68
C VAL A 29 -4.06 -2.81 -4.91
N PHE A 30 -4.65 -1.66 -5.25
CA PHE A 30 -5.95 -1.22 -4.71
C PHE A 30 -7.03 -1.28 -5.79
N THR A 31 -8.14 -1.96 -5.50
CA THR A 31 -9.29 -2.08 -6.42
C THR A 31 -10.57 -1.66 -5.70
N ALA A 32 -11.42 -0.88 -6.38
CA ALA A 32 -12.74 -0.51 -5.86
C ALA A 32 -13.74 -0.28 -7.00
N GLN A 33 -15.00 -0.61 -6.75
CA GLN A 33 -16.09 -0.40 -7.73
C GLN A 33 -16.47 1.07 -7.88
N GLN A 34 -16.36 1.85 -6.79
CA GLN A 34 -16.89 3.22 -6.76
C GLN A 34 -15.80 4.31 -6.72
N LYS A 35 -14.78 4.17 -5.87
CA LYS A 35 -13.66 5.13 -5.78
C LYS A 35 -12.55 4.58 -4.90
N ILE A 36 -11.34 5.06 -5.13
CA ILE A 36 -10.21 4.92 -4.19
C ILE A 36 -9.83 6.33 -3.73
N THR A 37 -9.60 6.53 -2.43
CA THR A 37 -9.22 7.83 -1.88
C THR A 37 -8.13 7.66 -0.84
N LEU A 38 -6.96 8.23 -1.11
CA LEU A 38 -5.87 8.38 -0.15
C LEU A 38 -5.93 9.82 0.38
N SER A 39 -6.05 10.01 1.69
CA SER A 39 -6.24 11.36 2.26
C SER A 39 -5.50 11.58 3.57
N CYS A 40 -4.94 12.77 3.73
CA CYS A 40 -4.33 13.25 4.96
C CYS A 40 -4.58 14.76 5.07
N GLY A 41 -5.39 15.19 6.04
CA GLY A 41 -5.77 16.60 6.20
C GLY A 41 -6.42 17.18 4.93
N LYS A 42 -5.83 18.27 4.41
CA LYS A 42 -6.28 18.96 3.19
C LYS A 42 -5.83 18.27 1.90
N SER A 43 -4.92 17.30 1.99
CA SER A 43 -4.36 16.60 0.84
C SER A 43 -5.14 15.33 0.52
N ARG A 44 -5.40 15.09 -0.76
CA ARG A 44 -6.13 13.92 -1.24
C ARG A 44 -5.78 13.54 -2.67
N ILE A 45 -5.66 12.24 -2.91
CA ILE A 45 -5.64 11.63 -4.24
C ILE A 45 -6.89 10.75 -4.37
N THR A 46 -7.71 10.98 -5.38
CA THR A 46 -8.95 10.23 -5.61
C THR A 46 -9.02 9.71 -7.04
N LEU A 47 -9.30 8.40 -7.17
CA LEU A 47 -9.54 7.71 -8.43
C LEU A 47 -11.05 7.41 -8.54
N TYR A 48 -11.65 7.70 -9.70
CA TYR A 48 -13.05 7.44 -10.02
C TYR A 48 -13.21 6.34 -11.09
N PRO A 49 -14.38 5.69 -11.20
CA PRO A 49 -14.58 4.54 -12.10
C PRO A 49 -14.52 4.91 -13.58
N ASN A 50 -14.73 6.20 -13.92
CA ASN A 50 -14.65 6.72 -15.28
C ASN A 50 -13.23 7.10 -15.71
N GLY A 51 -12.20 6.72 -14.93
CA GLY A 51 -10.81 7.06 -15.21
C GLY A 51 -10.39 8.47 -14.76
N LYS A 52 -11.30 9.27 -14.19
CA LYS A 52 -10.93 10.58 -13.64
C LYS A 52 -10.04 10.40 -12.41
N VAL A 53 -8.91 11.09 -12.39
CA VAL A 53 -8.01 11.20 -11.23
C VAL A 53 -7.99 12.64 -10.75
N VAL A 54 -8.08 12.83 -9.43
CA VAL A 54 -8.08 14.15 -8.80
C VAL A 54 -7.00 14.17 -7.72
N ILE A 55 -6.04 15.10 -7.87
CA ILE A 55 -5.03 15.41 -6.86
C ILE A 55 -5.38 16.79 -6.29
N LYS A 56 -5.53 16.87 -4.97
CA LYS A 56 -5.84 18.11 -4.24
C LYS A 56 -4.90 18.28 -3.07
N GLY A 57 -4.51 19.52 -2.83
CA GLY A 57 -3.69 19.96 -1.70
C GLY A 57 -3.50 21.48 -1.76
N GLU A 58 -2.91 22.06 -0.71
CA GLU A 58 -2.54 23.50 -0.71
C GLU A 58 -1.34 23.78 -1.60
N TYR A 59 -0.44 22.80 -1.73
CA TYR A 59 0.75 22.85 -2.56
C TYR A 59 0.98 21.47 -3.16
N ILE A 60 1.22 21.41 -4.47
CA ILE A 60 1.58 20.18 -5.18
C ILE A 60 2.97 20.40 -5.79
N LEU A 61 3.96 19.68 -5.28
CA LEU A 61 5.28 19.59 -5.89
C LEU A 61 5.29 18.38 -6.84
N SER A 62 5.56 18.63 -8.11
CA SER A 62 5.76 17.60 -9.12
C SER A 62 7.17 17.76 -9.69
N ASP A 63 8.08 16.94 -9.19
CA ASP A 63 9.50 16.99 -9.52
C ASP A 63 9.95 15.67 -10.18
N ALA A 64 10.88 15.77 -11.14
CA ALA A 64 11.41 14.63 -11.86
C ALA A 64 12.86 14.90 -12.28
N GLU A 65 13.77 13.95 -12.04
CA GLU A 65 15.16 14.03 -12.50
C GLU A 65 15.27 14.01 -14.03
N GLY A 66 14.28 13.42 -14.70
CA GLY A 66 14.17 13.35 -16.16
C GLY A 66 13.10 14.29 -16.70
N VAL A 67 12.10 13.73 -17.38
CA VAL A 67 11.02 14.51 -18.01
C VAL A 67 9.72 14.35 -17.24
N ASN A 68 9.17 15.46 -16.77
CA ASN A 68 7.79 15.51 -16.28
C ASN A 68 6.85 15.73 -17.47
N ARG A 69 6.31 14.65 -18.04
CA ARG A 69 5.49 14.71 -19.27
C ARG A 69 4.00 14.82 -18.95
N LEU A 70 3.37 15.84 -19.51
CA LEU A 70 1.91 16.01 -19.51
C LEU A 70 1.39 15.82 -20.94
N SER A 71 0.39 14.97 -21.11
CA SER A 71 -0.18 14.62 -22.42
C SER A 71 -1.70 14.63 -22.36
N GLY A 72 -2.36 15.21 -23.35
CA GLY A 72 -3.82 15.19 -23.48
C GLY A 72 -4.29 16.03 -24.66
N GLY A 73 -5.54 15.83 -25.10
CA GLY A 73 -6.13 16.63 -26.19
C GLY A 73 -6.28 18.11 -25.85
N ARG A 74 -6.27 18.46 -24.55
CA ARG A 74 -6.20 19.82 -24.01
C ARG A 74 -5.49 19.78 -22.66
N ILE A 75 -4.55 20.68 -22.47
CA ILE A 75 -3.89 20.95 -21.18
C ILE A 75 -4.20 22.40 -20.84
N GLU A 76 -4.71 22.62 -19.63
CA GLU A 76 -5.01 23.96 -19.13
C GLU A 76 -4.14 24.21 -17.90
N VAL A 77 -3.40 25.31 -17.94
CA VAL A 77 -2.49 25.75 -16.88
C VAL A 77 -2.84 27.20 -16.58
N ASN A 78 -3.08 27.50 -15.29
CA ASN A 78 -3.46 28.82 -14.80
C ASN A 78 -2.53 29.21 -13.64
#